data_AF-A0A976UFL6-F1
#
_entry.id   AF-A0A976UFL6-F1
#
_cell.length_a   1.000
_cell.length_b   1.000
_cell.length_c   1.000
_cell.angle_alpha   90.00
_cell.angle_beta   90.00
_cell.angle_gamma   90.00
#
_symmetry.space_group_name_H-M   'P 1'
#
loop_
_entity.id
_entity.type
_entity.pdbx_description
1 polymer ?
#
loop_
_entity_poly.entity_id
_entity_poly.type
_entity_poly.pdbx_seq_one_letter_code
_entity_poly.pdbx_strand_id
1 'polypeptide(L)'
;MDYNQKRHKQLVIRSQDFKNLGKSFYQESKDEYLELSKYEGAIQSYLYWKNTTLFVLLVEKFVNRIISDEEFSDSFRELRQRLIYECDSFLKELVSEKLKDFQLDPRSYGFGSLISFLRAECDNFSEDY
;
A
#
# COMPACT_ATOMS: atom_id res chain seq x y z
N MET A 1 13.26 6.36 -3.73
CA MET A 1 12.57 6.32 -5.04
C MET A 1 12.16 7.74 -5.34
N ASP A 2 12.49 8.25 -6.52
CA ASP A 2 12.05 9.58 -6.93
C ASP A 2 10.65 9.48 -7.51
N TYR A 3 9.66 10.01 -6.78
CA TYR A 3 8.27 9.97 -7.21
C TYR A 3 7.99 11.07 -8.23
N ASN A 4 7.51 10.68 -9.42
CA ASN A 4 7.10 11.62 -10.46
C ASN A 4 5.61 11.48 -10.74
N GLN A 5 4.80 12.39 -10.19
CA GLN A 5 3.35 12.36 -10.34
C GLN A 5 2.89 12.42 -11.80
N LYS A 6 3.56 13.24 -12.63
CA LYS A 6 3.21 13.38 -14.05
C LYS A 6 3.43 12.06 -14.80
N ARG A 7 4.58 11.40 -14.54
CA ARG A 7 4.89 10.09 -15.12
C ARG A 7 3.94 9.01 -14.63
N HIS A 8 3.64 8.99 -13.33
CA HIS A 8 2.66 8.07 -12.75
C HIS A 8 1.30 8.18 -13.45
N LYS A 9 0.78 9.40 -13.64
CA LYS A 9 -0.48 9.64 -14.36
C LYS A 9 -0.45 9.07 -15.79
N GLN A 10 0.64 9.28 -16.53
CA GLN A 10 0.80 8.74 -17.88
C GLN A 10 0.76 7.21 -17.90
N LEU A 11 1.41 6.55 -16.93
CA LEU A 11 1.42 5.10 -16.81
C LEU A 11 0.04 4.52 -16.49
N VAL A 12 -0.74 5.19 -15.63
CA VAL A 12 -2.12 4.77 -15.32
C VAL A 12 -3.00 4.84 -16.56
N ILE A 13 -2.95 5.94 -17.32
CA ILE A 13 -3.71 6.09 -18.57
C ILE A 13 -3.33 4.98 -19.55
N ARG A 14 -2.02 4.75 -19.73
CA ARG A 14 -1.52 3.72 -20.64
C ARG A 14 -1.93 2.30 -20.23
N SER A 15 -1.91 2.00 -18.94
CA SER A 15 -2.42 0.73 -18.39
C SER A 15 -3.91 0.54 -18.73
N GLN A 16 -4.72 1.59 -18.59
CA GLN A 16 -6.14 1.56 -18.95
C GLN A 16 -6.37 1.41 -20.46
N ASP A 17 -5.56 2.06 -21.30
CA ASP A 17 -5.64 1.91 -22.75
C ASP A 17 -5.38 0.47 -23.18
N PHE A 18 -4.35 -0.18 -22.64
CA PHE A 18 -4.09 -1.61 -22.91
C PHE A 18 -5.25 -2.49 -22.46
N LYS A 19 -5.80 -2.23 -21.26
CA LYS A 19 -6.98 -2.95 -20.76
C LYS A 19 -8.19 -2.81 -21.68
N ASN A 20 -8.45 -1.61 -22.20
CA ASN A 20 -9.54 -1.34 -23.14
C ASN A 20 -9.34 -2.06 -24.49
N LEU A 21 -8.10 -2.27 -24.90
CA LEU A 21 -7.74 -3.06 -26.09
C LEU A 21 -7.75 -4.59 -25.85
N GLY A 22 -8.09 -5.05 -24.64
CA GLY A 22 -8.04 -6.47 -24.27
C GLY A 22 -6.61 -7.03 -24.15
N LYS A 23 -5.62 -6.15 -23.99
CA LYS A 23 -4.19 -6.51 -23.91
C LYS A 23 -3.68 -6.46 -22.48
N SER A 24 -2.67 -7.28 -22.19
CA SER A 24 -1.98 -7.26 -20.90
C SER A 24 -0.87 -6.20 -20.91
N PHE A 25 -0.99 -5.18 -20.05
CA PHE A 25 0.04 -4.15 -19.93
C PHE A 25 1.42 -4.74 -19.57
N TYR A 26 1.46 -5.77 -18.72
CA TYR A 26 2.70 -6.46 -18.36
C TYR A 26 3.38 -7.15 -19.56
N GLN A 27 2.59 -7.77 -20.44
CA GLN A 27 3.14 -8.46 -21.61
C GLN A 27 3.59 -7.49 -22.70
N GLU A 28 2.84 -6.40 -22.89
CA GLU A 28 3.10 -5.42 -23.94
C GLU A 28 4.21 -4.42 -23.55
N SER A 29 4.32 -4.08 -22.26
CA SER A 29 5.30 -3.10 -21.76
C SER A 29 5.69 -3.41 -20.31
N LYS A 30 6.52 -4.45 -20.14
CA LYS A 30 6.96 -4.95 -18.83
C LYS A 30 7.61 -3.87 -17.97
N ASP A 31 8.51 -3.07 -18.54
CA ASP A 31 9.25 -2.06 -17.76
C ASP A 31 8.33 -0.95 -17.25
N GLU A 32 7.38 -0.49 -18.07
CA GLU A 32 6.40 0.51 -17.67
C GLU A 32 5.41 -0.04 -16.64
N TYR A 33 5.02 -1.31 -16.77
CA TYR A 33 4.22 -1.99 -15.75
C TYR A 33 4.96 -2.06 -14.40
N LEU A 34 6.24 -2.45 -14.42
CA LEU A 34 7.05 -2.51 -13.20
C LEU A 34 7.29 -1.12 -12.61
N GLU A 35 7.43 -0.08 -13.44
CA GLU A 35 7.50 1.31 -13.00
C GLU A 35 6.20 1.73 -12.31
N LEU A 36 5.04 1.45 -12.91
CA LEU A 36 3.73 1.73 -12.33
C LEU A 36 3.55 1.02 -10.99
N SER A 37 3.85 -0.27 -10.93
CA SER A 37 3.77 -1.08 -9.71
C SER A 37 4.65 -0.51 -8.59
N LYS A 38 5.85 0.00 -8.92
CA LYS A 38 6.70 0.69 -7.94
C LYS A 38 6.06 1.98 -7.42
N TYR A 39 5.44 2.80 -8.27
CA TYR A 39 4.75 4.00 -7.83
C TYR A 39 3.58 3.67 -6.90
N GLU A 40 2.75 2.69 -7.28
CA GLU A 40 1.60 2.25 -6.48
C GLU A 40 2.05 1.68 -5.11
N GLY A 41 3.09 0.85 -5.08
CA GLY A 41 3.66 0.34 -3.83
C GLY A 41 4.26 1.43 -2.93
N ALA A 42 4.86 2.47 -3.53
CA ALA A 42 5.38 3.61 -2.78
C ALA A 42 4.25 4.48 -2.18
N ILE A 43 3.16 4.66 -2.92
CA ILE A 43 1.95 5.36 -2.44
C ILE A 43 1.28 4.58 -1.30
N GLN A 44 1.16 3.26 -1.44
CA GLN A 44 0.64 2.41 -0.37
C GLN A 44 1.51 2.53 0.90
N SER A 45 2.83 2.47 0.75
CA SER A 45 3.76 2.63 1.86
C SER A 45 3.60 4.00 2.54
N TYR A 46 3.38 5.06 1.76
CA TYR A 46 3.07 6.40 2.26
C TYR A 46 1.77 6.46 3.07
N LEU A 47 0.71 5.80 2.60
CA LEU A 47 -0.57 5.80 3.33
C LEU A 47 -0.49 5.01 4.64
N TYR A 48 0.23 3.89 4.64
CA TYR A 48 0.52 3.17 5.87
C TYR A 48 1.34 4.03 6.83
N TRP A 49 2.38 4.71 6.33
CA TRP A 49 3.21 5.62 7.14
C TRP A 49 2.39 6.77 7.74
N LYS A 50 1.47 7.38 6.98
CA LYS A 50 0.55 8.39 7.51
C LYS A 50 -0.33 7.88 8.64
N ASN A 51 -0.59 6.58 8.68
CA ASN A 51 -1.38 5.91 9.70
C ASN A 51 -0.50 5.14 10.71
N THR A 52 0.80 5.44 10.79
CA THR A 52 1.75 4.73 11.68
C THR A 52 1.28 4.67 13.12
N THR A 53 0.69 5.76 13.64
CA THR A 53 0.17 5.79 15.01
C THR A 53 -0.86 4.69 15.27
N LEU A 54 -1.72 4.38 14.30
CA LEU A 54 -2.72 3.31 14.45
C LEU A 54 -2.06 1.94 14.54
N PHE A 55 -1.05 1.68 13.70
CA PHE A 55 -0.28 0.44 13.76
C PHE A 55 0.51 0.32 15.08
N VAL A 56 1.17 1.40 15.51
CA VAL A 56 1.93 1.43 16.77
C VAL A 56 1.03 1.14 17.96
N LEU A 57 -0.17 1.75 18.03
CA LEU A 57 -1.11 1.50 19.12
C LEU A 57 -1.60 0.04 19.16
N LEU A 58 -1.82 -0.59 18.00
CA LEU A 58 -2.17 -2.02 17.95
C LEU A 58 -1.03 -2.90 18.45
N VAL A 59 0.20 -2.65 17.99
CA VAL A 59 1.40 -3.40 18.42
C VAL A 59 1.66 -3.19 19.91
N GLU A 60 1.50 -1.97 20.40
CA GLU A 60 1.67 -1.64 21.82
C GLU A 60 0.66 -2.38 22.70
N LYS A 61 -0.61 -2.43 22.31
CA LYS A 61 -1.63 -3.21 23.04
C LYS A 61 -1.29 -4.69 23.08
N PHE A 62 -0.83 -5.24 21.95
CA PHE A 62 -0.45 -6.65 21.85
C PHE A 62 0.77 -6.98 22.71
N VAL A 63 1.85 -6.20 22.60
CA VAL A 63 3.09 -6.40 23.40
C VAL A 63 2.81 -6.29 24.90
N ASN A 64 1.92 -5.38 25.31
CA ASN A 64 1.49 -5.24 26.70
C ASN A 64 0.44 -6.26 27.14
N ARG A 65 0.11 -7.25 26.30
CA ARG A 65 -0.88 -8.31 26.57
C ARG A 65 -2.28 -7.78 26.92
N ILE A 66 -2.61 -6.60 26.40
CA ILE A 66 -3.93 -5.98 26.55
C ILE A 66 -4.95 -6.66 25.62
N ILE A 67 -4.50 -7.11 24.45
CA ILE A 67 -5.30 -7.86 23.47
C ILE A 67 -4.64 -9.21 23.19
N SER A 68 -5.43 -10.20 22.79
CA SER A 68 -4.94 -11.50 22.36
C SER A 68 -4.23 -11.43 20.99
N ASP A 69 -3.57 -12.52 20.65
CA ASP A 69 -3.01 -12.82 19.34
C ASP A 69 -4.08 -12.82 18.23
N GLU A 70 -5.25 -13.42 18.49
CA GLU A 70 -6.41 -13.39 17.58
C GLU A 70 -6.92 -11.96 17.39
N GLU A 71 -7.15 -11.22 18.48
CA GLU A 71 -7.63 -9.84 18.44
C GLU A 71 -6.65 -8.91 17.71
N PHE A 72 -5.34 -9.10 17.92
CA PHE A 72 -4.31 -8.35 17.19
C PHE A 72 -4.35 -8.68 15.69
N SER A 73 -4.37 -9.97 15.34
CA SER A 73 -4.36 -10.42 13.94
C SER A 73 -5.57 -9.90 13.15
N ASP A 74 -6.75 -9.98 13.76
CA ASP A 74 -7.98 -9.46 13.18
C ASP A 74 -7.95 -7.95 13.03
N SER A 75 -7.61 -7.23 14.11
CA SER A 75 -7.53 -5.76 14.08
C SER A 75 -6.49 -5.24 13.08
N PHE A 76 -5.34 -5.92 12.99
CA PHE A 76 -4.28 -5.57 12.05
C PHE A 76 -4.72 -5.82 10.59
N ARG A 77 -5.38 -6.96 10.33
CA ARG A 77 -5.95 -7.28 9.01
C ARG A 77 -6.98 -6.23 8.60
N GLU A 78 -7.90 -5.87 9.48
CA GLU A 78 -8.93 -4.87 9.23
C GLU A 78 -8.34 -3.49 8.95
N LEU A 79 -7.38 -3.03 9.76
CA LEU A 79 -6.71 -1.76 9.54
C LEU A 79 -6.01 -1.74 8.18
N ARG A 80 -5.25 -2.80 7.85
CA ARG A 80 -4.57 -2.92 6.55
C ARG A 80 -5.56 -2.90 5.39
N GLN A 81 -6.69 -3.61 5.50
CA GLN A 81 -7.70 -3.68 4.45
C GLN A 81 -8.40 -2.33 4.25
N ARG A 82 -8.72 -1.62 5.33
CA ARG A 82 -9.25 -0.25 5.25
C ARG A 82 -8.30 0.66 4.47
N LEU A 83 -7.01 0.61 4.79
CA LEU A 83 -5.99 1.44 4.14
C LEU A 83 -5.74 1.05 2.67
N ILE A 84 -5.99 -0.20 2.27
CA ILE A 84 -5.99 -0.60 0.85
C ILE A 84 -7.12 0.10 0.10
N TYR A 85 -8.35 0.11 0.64
CA TYR A 85 -9.46 0.81 0.01
C TYR A 85 -9.23 2.33 -0.06
N GLU A 86 -8.64 2.91 0.99
CA GLU A 86 -8.21 4.32 0.98
C GLU A 86 -7.15 4.56 -0.12
N CYS A 87 -6.22 3.63 -0.32
CA CYS A 87 -5.21 3.71 -1.38
C CYS A 87 -5.82 3.72 -2.78
N ASP A 88 -6.79 2.86 -3.06
CA ASP A 88 -7.48 2.84 -4.35
C ASP A 88 -8.21 4.16 -4.63
N SER A 89 -8.82 4.75 -3.60
CA SER A 89 -9.46 6.07 -3.71
C SER A 89 -8.41 7.17 -3.96
N PHE A 90 -7.32 7.15 -3.20
CA PHE A 90 -6.24 8.12 -3.30
C PHE A 90 -5.57 8.10 -4.68
N LEU A 91 -5.34 6.92 -5.25
CA LEU A 91 -4.80 6.75 -6.61
C LEU A 91 -5.71 7.39 -7.66
N LYS A 92 -7.04 7.24 -7.55
CA LYS A 92 -8.00 7.90 -8.45
C LYS A 92 -7.97 9.43 -8.31
N GLU A 93 -7.81 9.94 -7.10
CA GLU A 93 -7.68 11.38 -6.84
C GLU A 93 -6.39 11.97 -7.41
N LEU A 94 -5.27 11.24 -7.31
CA LEU A 94 -4.00 11.63 -7.92
C LEU A 94 -4.09 11.74 -9.44
N VAL A 95 -4.80 10.82 -10.10
CA VAL A 95 -4.96 10.80 -11.56
C VAL A 95 -5.91 11.91 -12.04
N SER A 96 -6.94 12.23 -11.25
CA SER A 96 -7.95 13.26 -11.57
C SER A 96 -7.50 14.71 -11.28
N GLU A 97 -6.22 14.94 -10.97
CA GLU A 97 -5.63 16.27 -10.69
C GLU A 97 -6.21 17.00 -9.46
N LYS A 98 -6.96 16.31 -8.59
CA LYS A 98 -7.43 16.88 -7.32
C LYS A 98 -6.28 17.14 -6.36
N LEU A 99 -5.24 16.32 -6.42
CA LEU A 99 -4.05 16.38 -5.58
C LEU A 99 -2.85 16.84 -6.41
N LYS A 100 -2.77 18.14 -6.72
CA LYS A 100 -1.61 18.70 -7.46
C LYS A 100 -0.36 18.73 -6.59
N ASP A 101 0.79 18.56 -7.22
CA ASP A 101 2.12 18.68 -6.61
C ASP A 101 2.35 17.71 -5.43
N PHE A 102 1.72 16.55 -5.47
CA PHE A 102 1.88 15.52 -4.45
C PHE A 102 3.31 14.99 -4.44
N GLN A 103 3.88 14.90 -3.23
CA GLN A 103 5.20 14.34 -2.97
C GLN A 103 5.09 13.24 -1.91
N LEU A 104 5.86 12.18 -2.08
CA LEU A 104 5.99 11.14 -1.06
C LEU A 104 6.87 11.63 0.08
N ASP A 105 6.49 11.27 1.32
CA ASP A 105 7.38 11.42 2.47
C ASP A 105 8.52 10.39 2.36
N PRO A 106 9.80 10.79 2.32
CA PRO A 106 10.91 9.84 2.22
C PRO A 106 10.93 8.81 3.36
N ARG A 107 10.38 9.16 4.53
CA ARG A 107 10.31 8.26 5.70
C ARG A 107 9.35 7.11 5.51
N SER A 108 8.41 7.20 4.56
CA SER A 108 7.49 6.11 4.27
C SER A 108 8.13 4.98 3.47
N TYR A 109 9.34 5.16 2.95
CA TYR A 109 10.01 4.14 2.16
C TYR A 109 10.22 2.85 2.98
N GLY A 110 9.82 1.71 2.42
CA GLY A 110 9.92 0.40 3.08
C GLY A 110 8.84 0.09 4.11
N PHE A 111 8.01 1.07 4.50
CA PHE A 111 6.96 0.84 5.50
C PHE A 111 5.88 -0.15 5.00
N GLY A 112 5.57 -0.15 3.70
CA GLY A 112 4.70 -1.17 3.08
C GLY A 112 5.22 -2.59 3.25
N SER A 113 6.53 -2.78 3.13
CA SER A 113 7.19 -4.06 3.34
C SER A 113 7.13 -4.49 4.82
N LEU A 114 7.33 -3.56 5.75
CA LEU A 114 7.20 -3.83 7.19
C LEU A 114 5.78 -4.30 7.55
N ILE A 115 4.75 -3.60 7.06
CA ILE A 115 3.35 -3.99 7.32
C ILE A 115 3.02 -5.35 6.70
N SER A 116 3.56 -5.65 5.52
CA SER A 116 3.38 -6.95 4.87
C SER A 116 4.07 -8.07 5.66
N PHE A 117 5.28 -7.81 6.17
CA PHE A 117 6.01 -8.73 7.03
C PHE A 117 5.23 -9.02 8.32
N LEU A 118 4.81 -7.97 9.04
CA LEU A 118 4.02 -8.13 10.28
C LEU A 118 2.73 -8.91 10.05
N ARG A 119 2.04 -8.68 8.91
CA ARG A 119 0.85 -9.47 8.57
C ARG A 119 1.16 -10.94 8.37
N ALA A 120 2.29 -11.27 7.73
CA ALA A 120 2.69 -12.67 7.52
C ALA A 120 3.01 -13.35 8.86
N GLU A 121 3.64 -12.64 9.80
CA GLU A 121 3.91 -13.18 11.13
C GLU A 121 2.65 -13.50 11.94
N CYS A 122 1.54 -12.80 11.71
CA CYS A 122 0.25 -13.16 12.31
C CYS A 122 -0.23 -14.56 11.92
N ASP A 123 0.18 -15.08 10.75
CA ASP A 123 -0.20 -16.44 10.35
C ASP A 123 0.52 -17.51 11.20
N ASN A 124 1.59 -17.15 11.93
CA ASN A 124 2.32 -18.04 12.83
C ASN A 124 1.70 -18.10 14.25
N PHE A 125 0.68 -17.30 14.56
CA PHE A 125 0.12 -17.23 15.92
C PHE A 125 -0.71 -18.46 16.31
N SER A 126 -1.24 -19.19 15.33
CA SER A 126 -2.06 -20.39 15.53
C SER A 126 -1.26 -21.69 15.64
N GLU A 127 0.08 -21.64 15.68
CA GLU A 127 0.88 -22.81 16.02
C GLU A 127 0.87 -23.01 17.55
N ASP A 128 -0.17 -23.68 18.04
CA ASP A 128 -0.14 -24.35 19.35
C ASP A 128 1.07 -25.30 19.39
N TYR A 129 2.13 -24.92 20.11
CA TYR A 129 3.26 -25.79 20.49
C TYR A 129 3.06 -26.42 21.86
#